data_AF-A0AAW4PW28-F1
#
_entry.id   AF-A0AAW4PW28-F1
#
_cell.length_a   1.000
_cell.length_b   1.000
_cell.length_c   1.000
_cell.angle_alpha   90.00
_cell.angle_beta   90.00
_cell.angle_gamma   90.00
#
_symmetry.space_group_name_H-M   'P 1'
#
loop_
_entity.id
_entity.type
_entity.pdbx_description
1 polymer ?
#
loop_
_entity_poly.entity_id
_entity_poly.type
_entity_poly.pdbx_seq_one_letter_code
_entity_poly.pdbx_strand_id
1 'polypeptide(L)'
;MDFDQQRYYLDTIEKKHPETVYFHFHDSAHGPNEWSNEKKVITFARALNLLPGISYSQDGRGEPVITYEGTTYRTTDSGVTIDIHEGTRTIDPTTYEVQHNDNFWVRITTKSATATTSGDNTRTGKLVFDVNNRRLNFEGSNYEQAGTEQFQFRDDDNPYTWFNTGEPVTLATALNTIPSIEYSQESKKGHVIQYDAGEKFGGTYRSSTGGTEIIIRQRTADVNPEQYQLRNGDLIWVYVHTDQAPDNEH
;
A
#
# COMPACT_ATOMS: atom_id res chain seq x y z
N MET A 1 7.14 1.45 0.05
CA MET A 1 7.98 2.02 1.13
C MET A 1 7.61 1.29 2.40
N ASP A 2 8.54 1.21 3.32
CA ASP A 2 8.39 0.59 4.63
C ASP A 2 8.52 1.71 5.67
N PHE A 3 7.44 1.96 6.41
CA PHE A 3 7.38 2.94 7.49
C PHE A 3 7.54 2.31 8.87
N ASP A 4 7.78 1.00 8.95
CA ASP A 4 7.98 0.23 10.19
C ASP A 4 9.44 0.32 10.68
N GLN A 5 10.24 1.15 10.01
CA GLN A 5 11.63 1.44 10.35
C GLN A 5 11.67 2.52 11.43
N GLN A 6 12.41 2.27 12.51
CA GLN A 6 12.52 3.15 13.70
C GLN A 6 12.76 4.65 13.40
N ARG A 7 13.35 4.98 12.24
CA ARG A 7 13.52 6.36 11.76
C ARG A 7 12.21 7.11 11.46
N TYR A 8 11.06 6.43 11.44
CA TYR A 8 9.73 7.02 11.26
C TYR A 8 8.93 7.14 12.57
N TYR A 9 9.48 6.65 13.69
CA TYR A 9 8.88 6.76 15.02
C TYR A 9 9.27 8.09 15.68
N LEU A 10 8.60 9.15 15.21
CA LEU A 10 8.98 10.55 15.47
C LEU A 10 8.39 11.14 16.77
N ASP A 11 7.53 10.39 17.45
CA ASP A 11 7.12 10.62 18.85
C ASP A 11 8.34 10.68 19.78
N THR A 12 9.28 9.75 19.59
CA THR A 12 10.53 9.64 20.37
C THR A 12 11.40 10.89 20.35
N ILE A 13 11.19 11.80 19.38
CA ILE A 13 11.96 13.04 19.20
C ILE A 13 11.17 14.34 19.39
N GLU A 14 9.88 14.31 19.77
CA GLU A 14 9.03 15.51 19.94
C GLU A 14 9.73 16.61 20.78
N LYS A 15 10.41 16.24 21.88
CA LYS A 15 11.14 17.17 22.77
C LYS A 15 12.28 17.94 22.09
N LYS A 16 12.71 17.54 20.90
CA LYS A 16 13.70 18.22 20.05
C LYS A 16 13.05 18.83 18.80
N HIS A 17 12.01 18.17 18.28
CA HIS A 17 11.29 18.50 17.06
C HIS A 17 9.78 18.50 17.35
N PRO A 18 9.24 19.52 18.05
CA PRO A 18 7.83 19.56 18.44
C PRO A 18 6.86 19.63 17.24
N GLU A 19 7.39 19.81 16.03
CA GLU A 19 6.66 19.71 14.78
C GLU A 19 6.34 18.28 14.31
N THR A 20 7.01 17.24 14.82
CA THR A 20 6.80 15.84 14.37
C THR A 20 5.46 15.29 14.80
N VAL A 21 4.98 15.72 15.97
CA VAL A 21 3.74 15.26 16.58
C VAL A 21 2.52 15.50 15.66
N TYR A 22 2.59 16.48 14.75
CA TYR A 22 1.54 16.79 13.78
C TYR A 22 1.37 15.73 12.67
N PHE A 23 2.36 14.87 12.42
CA PHE A 23 2.25 13.67 11.56
C PHE A 23 3.44 12.73 11.80
N HIS A 24 3.18 11.56 12.37
CA HIS A 24 4.22 10.59 12.71
C HIS A 24 3.68 9.15 12.76
N PHE A 25 4.60 8.18 12.80
CA PHE A 25 4.31 6.76 13.05
C PHE A 25 4.76 6.41 14.48
N HIS A 26 4.35 5.23 14.99
CA HIS A 26 4.74 4.73 16.32
C HIS A 26 5.26 3.28 16.27
N ASP A 27 6.13 2.93 17.22
CA ASP A 27 6.69 1.58 17.43
C ASP A 27 5.64 0.55 17.90
N SER A 28 4.57 1.01 18.55
CA SER A 28 3.68 0.13 19.32
C SER A 28 2.21 0.55 19.40
N ALA A 29 1.74 1.45 18.54
CA ALA A 29 0.34 1.88 18.56
C ALA A 29 -0.57 0.75 18.07
N HIS A 30 -0.77 0.64 16.75
CA HIS A 30 -1.96 -0.03 16.21
C HIS A 30 -1.69 -0.92 14.98
N GLY A 31 -0.90 -0.45 14.01
CA GLY A 31 -0.55 -1.25 12.84
C GLY A 31 0.71 -0.80 12.08
N PRO A 32 1.36 -1.71 11.33
CA PRO A 32 2.47 -1.37 10.46
C PRO A 32 2.05 -0.37 9.36
N ASN A 33 2.80 0.71 9.20
CA ASN A 33 2.54 1.86 8.33
C ASN A 33 1.32 2.72 8.74
N GLU A 34 0.87 2.67 10.01
CA GLU A 34 -0.17 3.55 10.54
C GLU A 34 0.40 4.86 11.10
N TRP A 35 -0.31 5.97 10.87
CA TRP A 35 0.13 7.33 11.20
C TRP A 35 -0.90 8.08 12.07
N SER A 36 -0.40 9.00 12.90
CA SER A 36 -1.14 9.81 13.89
C SER A 36 -0.80 11.31 13.77
N ASN A 37 -1.73 12.20 14.13
CA ASN A 37 -1.66 13.65 13.82
C ASN A 37 -1.94 14.62 14.98
N GLU A 38 -1.46 14.26 16.18
CA GLU A 38 -1.67 15.01 17.42
C GLU A 38 -1.62 16.55 17.29
N LYS A 39 -2.46 17.21 18.09
CA LYS A 39 -2.45 18.66 18.40
C LYS A 39 -2.76 19.62 17.24
N LYS A 40 -2.48 19.27 15.97
CA LYS A 40 -2.76 20.15 14.82
C LYS A 40 -2.85 19.41 13.48
N VAL A 41 -4.00 19.55 12.82
CA VAL A 41 -4.18 19.25 11.39
C VAL A 41 -3.19 20.05 10.53
N ILE A 42 -2.54 19.36 9.59
CA ILE A 42 -1.59 19.93 8.62
C ILE A 42 -1.90 19.42 7.21
N THR A 43 -1.32 20.05 6.19
CA THR A 43 -1.48 19.58 4.80
C THR A 43 -0.58 18.38 4.51
N PHE A 44 -0.97 17.51 3.57
CA PHE A 44 -0.17 16.31 3.25
C PHE A 44 1.24 16.65 2.73
N ALA A 45 1.40 17.80 2.06
CA ALA A 45 2.72 18.35 1.71
C ALA A 45 3.57 18.69 2.94
N ARG A 46 2.97 19.10 4.06
CA ARG A 46 3.69 19.32 5.32
C ARG A 46 4.01 17.98 6.00
N ALA A 47 3.09 17.01 5.97
CA ALA A 47 3.30 15.66 6.50
C ALA A 47 4.50 14.97 5.84
N LEU A 48 4.56 14.95 4.50
CA LEU A 48 5.69 14.43 3.73
C LEU A 48 7.04 15.10 4.05
N ASN A 49 7.03 16.35 4.55
CA ASN A 49 8.23 17.08 4.95
C ASN A 49 8.60 16.93 6.45
N LEU A 50 7.86 16.14 7.22
CA LEU A 50 8.24 15.70 8.57
C LEU A 50 8.98 14.36 8.56
N LEU A 51 8.76 13.53 7.53
CA LEU A 51 9.27 12.16 7.45
C LEU A 51 10.74 12.11 6.98
N PRO A 52 11.67 11.51 7.75
CA PRO A 52 13.08 11.45 7.37
C PRO A 52 13.35 10.75 6.03
N GLY A 53 14.18 11.38 5.21
CA GLY A 53 14.52 10.90 3.87
C GLY A 53 13.50 11.30 2.78
N ILE A 54 12.34 11.86 3.14
CA ILE A 54 11.36 12.42 2.19
C ILE A 54 11.44 13.95 2.21
N SER A 55 11.18 14.60 1.07
CA SER A 55 10.76 16.01 1.02
C SER A 55 9.76 16.25 -0.10
N TYR A 56 8.73 17.06 0.14
CA TYR A 56 7.82 17.55 -0.90
C TYR A 56 8.05 19.04 -1.18
N SER A 57 8.03 19.44 -2.45
CA SER A 57 8.05 20.83 -2.90
C SER A 57 7.32 20.97 -4.25
N GLN A 58 7.22 22.20 -4.76
CA GLN A 58 6.76 22.48 -6.11
C GLN A 58 7.85 23.19 -6.93
N ASP A 59 7.85 22.98 -8.24
CA ASP A 59 8.68 23.75 -9.17
C ASP A 59 8.09 25.15 -9.44
N GLY A 60 8.75 25.96 -10.26
CA GLY A 60 8.31 27.32 -10.63
C GLY A 60 7.01 27.42 -11.44
N ARG A 61 6.31 26.30 -11.71
CA ARG A 61 4.99 26.22 -12.34
C ARG A 61 3.92 25.67 -11.39
N GLY A 62 4.28 25.23 -10.19
CA GLY A 62 3.40 24.51 -9.27
C GLY A 62 3.41 22.99 -9.45
N GLU A 63 4.27 22.46 -10.33
CA GLU A 63 4.39 21.01 -10.54
C GLU A 63 5.05 20.32 -9.34
N PRO A 64 4.62 19.11 -8.94
CA PRO A 64 5.18 18.43 -7.78
C PRO A 64 6.63 18.00 -7.99
N VAL A 65 7.42 18.14 -6.90
CA VAL A 65 8.83 17.74 -6.81
C VAL A 65 9.03 16.99 -5.50
N ILE A 66 9.47 15.74 -5.59
CA ILE A 66 9.66 14.86 -4.42
C ILE A 66 11.11 14.39 -4.36
N THR A 67 11.74 14.51 -3.19
CA THR A 67 13.00 13.83 -2.90
C THR A 67 12.73 12.60 -2.05
N TYR A 68 13.36 11.48 -2.37
CA TYR A 68 13.35 10.25 -1.58
C TYR A 68 14.79 9.70 -1.49
N GLU A 69 15.30 9.49 -0.28
CA GLU A 69 16.67 9.05 0.02
C GLU A 69 17.75 9.86 -0.73
N GLY A 70 17.57 11.19 -0.77
CA GLY A 70 18.47 12.11 -1.50
C GLY A 70 18.30 12.15 -3.02
N THR A 71 17.46 11.28 -3.61
CA THR A 71 17.14 11.30 -5.05
C THR A 71 15.93 12.19 -5.30
N THR A 72 16.11 13.33 -5.98
CA THR A 72 15.01 14.25 -6.33
C THR A 72 14.42 13.92 -7.70
N TYR A 73 13.10 13.74 -7.72
CA TYR A 73 12.27 13.50 -8.89
C TYR A 73 11.37 14.72 -9.16
N ARG A 74 11.16 15.05 -10.43
CA ARG A 74 10.30 16.16 -10.88
C ARG A 74 9.51 15.71 -12.10
N THR A 75 8.25 16.11 -12.26
CA THR A 75 7.49 15.88 -13.51
C THR A 75 8.13 16.58 -14.73
N THR A 76 9.05 17.51 -14.47
CA THR A 76 9.88 18.21 -15.45
C THR A 76 10.90 17.31 -16.15
N ASP A 77 11.26 16.20 -15.51
CA ASP A 77 12.36 15.33 -15.91
C ASP A 77 11.82 14.22 -16.85
N SER A 78 12.53 13.94 -17.96
CA SER A 78 11.92 13.21 -19.09
C SER A 78 11.53 11.77 -18.74
N GLY A 79 10.21 11.50 -18.73
CA GLY A 79 9.67 10.20 -18.36
C GLY A 79 9.49 9.99 -16.86
N VAL A 80 9.44 11.07 -16.07
CA VAL A 80 9.00 11.05 -14.67
C VAL A 80 7.54 11.48 -14.58
N THR A 81 6.69 10.69 -13.94
CA THR A 81 5.39 11.14 -13.41
C THR A 81 5.43 11.09 -11.89
N ILE A 82 4.74 12.03 -11.25
CA ILE A 82 4.51 12.03 -9.81
C ILE A 82 3.00 12.14 -9.63
N ASP A 83 2.34 10.99 -9.53
CA ASP A 83 0.90 10.89 -9.31
C ASP A 83 0.67 11.00 -7.80
N ILE A 84 -0.15 11.95 -7.35
CA ILE A 84 -0.28 12.31 -5.92
C ILE A 84 -1.76 12.03 -5.31
N HIS A 85 -2.66 9.98 -3.67
CA HIS A 85 -3.01 10.18 -2.23
C HIS A 85 -4.20 9.39 -1.73
N GLU A 86 -5.32 10.05 -1.46
CA GLU A 86 -6.35 9.56 -0.56
C GLU A 86 -7.27 8.58 -1.30
N GLY A 87 -7.18 7.29 -0.96
CA GLY A 87 -8.02 6.25 -1.53
C GLY A 87 -7.82 6.09 -3.05
N THR A 88 -8.64 6.77 -3.85
CA THR A 88 -8.50 6.90 -5.32
C THR A 88 -8.44 8.36 -5.80
N ARG A 89 -8.72 9.32 -4.93
CA ARG A 89 -9.03 10.71 -5.27
C ARG A 89 -7.75 11.52 -5.34
N THR A 90 -7.36 11.96 -6.54
CA THR A 90 -6.28 12.93 -6.74
C THR A 90 -6.48 14.15 -5.83
N ILE A 91 -5.46 14.51 -5.06
CA ILE A 91 -5.45 15.72 -4.21
C ILE A 91 -4.32 16.63 -4.66
N ASP A 92 -4.45 17.92 -4.37
CA ASP A 92 -3.29 18.80 -4.24
C ASP A 92 -2.78 18.67 -2.79
N PRO A 93 -1.56 18.16 -2.56
CA PRO A 93 -1.04 17.95 -1.21
C PRO A 93 -0.75 19.28 -0.48
N THR A 94 -0.67 20.40 -1.20
CA THR A 94 -0.40 21.72 -0.61
C THR A 94 -1.64 22.36 0.02
N THR A 95 -2.84 21.96 -0.41
CA THR A 95 -4.12 22.44 0.12
C THR A 95 -4.93 21.38 0.85
N TYR A 96 -4.67 20.09 0.61
CA TYR A 96 -5.35 19.01 1.30
C TYR A 96 -4.83 18.80 2.72
N GLU A 97 -5.67 19.11 3.71
CA GLU A 97 -5.48 18.87 5.13
C GLU A 97 -5.73 17.40 5.49
N VAL A 98 -4.79 16.76 6.19
CA VAL A 98 -4.89 15.33 6.56
C VAL A 98 -6.02 15.10 7.56
N GLN A 99 -6.80 14.06 7.34
CA GLN A 99 -7.93 13.61 8.16
C GLN A 99 -7.64 12.22 8.73
N HIS A 100 -8.10 11.96 9.94
CA HIS A 100 -8.10 10.62 10.54
C HIS A 100 -8.69 9.58 9.55
N ASN A 101 -7.99 8.46 9.41
CA ASN A 101 -8.22 7.37 8.43
C ASN A 101 -7.93 7.69 6.94
N ASP A 102 -7.34 8.84 6.60
CA ASP A 102 -6.83 9.06 5.23
C ASP A 102 -5.77 8.02 4.85
N ASN A 103 -6.02 7.33 3.74
CA ASN A 103 -5.15 6.28 3.21
C ASN A 103 -4.33 6.82 2.03
N PHE A 104 -3.11 7.30 2.29
CA PHE A 104 -2.26 7.97 1.30
C PHE A 104 -1.34 7.01 0.51
N TRP A 105 -1.40 7.06 -0.82
CA TRP A 105 -0.29 6.64 -1.69
C TRP A 105 0.53 7.84 -2.18
N VAL A 106 1.78 7.63 -2.62
CA VAL A 106 2.57 8.59 -3.42
C VAL A 106 3.28 7.77 -4.49
N ARG A 107 3.07 8.08 -5.77
CA ARG A 107 3.62 7.29 -6.86
C ARG A 107 4.55 8.13 -7.72
N ILE A 108 5.84 7.83 -7.62
CA ILE A 108 6.84 8.29 -8.58
C ILE A 108 7.01 7.18 -9.62
N THR A 109 6.66 7.46 -10.87
CA THR A 109 7.00 6.58 -12.01
C THR A 109 8.17 7.19 -12.75
N THR A 110 9.31 6.52 -12.80
CA THR A 110 10.37 6.85 -13.77
C THR A 110 10.26 5.96 -15.01
N LYS A 111 10.86 6.36 -16.12
CA LYS A 111 11.25 5.44 -17.19
C LYS A 111 12.35 4.52 -16.67
N SER A 112 11.95 3.41 -16.03
CA SER A 112 12.85 2.28 -15.84
C SER A 112 13.48 1.88 -17.17
N ALA A 113 14.75 1.48 -17.14
CA ALA A 113 15.41 0.89 -18.30
C ALA A 113 14.58 -0.27 -18.85
N THR A 114 14.60 -0.46 -20.17
CA THR A 114 13.77 -1.44 -20.89
C THR A 114 13.75 -2.77 -20.15
N ALA A 115 12.59 -3.14 -19.60
CA ALA A 115 12.42 -4.39 -18.89
C ALA A 115 12.85 -5.53 -19.83
N THR A 116 13.91 -6.25 -19.46
CA THR A 116 14.52 -7.24 -20.34
C THR A 116 13.51 -8.37 -20.54
N THR A 117 12.86 -8.40 -21.70
CA THR A 117 12.00 -9.51 -22.09
C THR A 117 12.87 -10.71 -22.44
N SER A 118 13.36 -11.40 -21.40
CA SER A 118 13.63 -12.83 -21.48
C SER A 118 12.39 -13.50 -22.07
N GLY A 119 12.57 -14.39 -23.05
CA GLY A 119 11.47 -15.11 -23.72
C GLY A 119 10.81 -16.18 -22.86
N ASP A 120 10.73 -15.94 -21.55
CA ASP A 120 10.09 -16.80 -20.56
C ASP A 120 8.71 -16.21 -20.22
N ASN A 121 7.74 -17.07 -19.93
CA ASN A 121 6.32 -16.70 -19.88
C ASN A 121 5.91 -16.14 -18.51
N THR A 122 6.80 -15.37 -17.88
CA THR A 122 6.70 -14.86 -16.51
C THR A 122 6.26 -13.40 -16.47
N ARG A 123 5.28 -13.14 -15.60
CA ARG A 123 4.77 -11.81 -15.22
C ARG A 123 5.20 -11.56 -13.77
N THR A 124 5.55 -10.33 -13.43
CA THR A 124 5.82 -9.93 -12.05
C THR A 124 5.01 -8.69 -11.69
N GLY A 125 4.86 -8.42 -10.40
CA GLY A 125 4.23 -7.21 -9.92
C GLY A 125 4.33 -7.09 -8.41
N LYS A 126 3.56 -6.17 -7.84
CA LYS A 126 3.43 -6.05 -6.38
C LYS A 126 2.01 -6.36 -5.93
N LEU A 127 1.87 -7.05 -4.80
CA LEU A 127 0.62 -7.15 -4.03
C LEU A 127 0.84 -6.48 -2.68
N VAL A 128 0.03 -5.47 -2.39
CA VAL A 128 -0.15 -4.92 -1.05
C VAL A 128 -1.46 -5.49 -0.52
N PHE A 129 -1.44 -6.09 0.66
CA PHE A 129 -2.63 -6.61 1.33
C PHE A 129 -2.62 -6.09 2.76
N ASP A 130 -3.67 -5.39 3.15
CA ASP A 130 -3.83 -4.81 4.49
C ASP A 130 -5.16 -5.29 5.09
N VAL A 131 -5.14 -5.67 6.37
CA VAL A 131 -6.35 -6.01 7.15
C VAL A 131 -6.34 -5.19 8.43
N ASN A 132 -7.31 -4.29 8.59
CA ASN A 132 -7.44 -3.39 9.74
C ASN A 132 -6.13 -2.64 10.02
N ASN A 133 -5.68 -1.86 9.04
CA ASN A 133 -4.37 -1.17 8.97
C ASN A 133 -3.13 -2.08 9.02
N ARG A 134 -3.25 -3.37 9.33
CA ARG A 134 -2.14 -4.31 9.38
C ARG A 134 -1.80 -4.84 7.99
N ARG A 135 -0.69 -4.35 7.43
CA ARG A 135 -0.01 -4.94 6.29
C ARG A 135 0.36 -6.40 6.54
N LEU A 136 0.02 -7.26 5.57
CA LEU A 136 0.47 -8.65 5.54
C LEU A 136 1.91 -8.69 5.01
N ASN A 137 2.76 -9.50 5.64
CA ASN A 137 4.09 -9.81 5.15
C ASN A 137 4.06 -11.21 4.51
N PHE A 138 4.59 -11.34 3.29
CA PHE A 138 4.68 -12.60 2.54
C PHE A 138 6.12 -13.15 2.45
N GLU A 139 7.01 -12.73 3.35
CA GLU A 139 8.33 -13.36 3.55
C GLU A 139 8.24 -14.79 4.09
N GLY A 140 9.17 -15.63 3.65
CA GLY A 140 9.45 -16.95 4.22
C GLY A 140 8.64 -18.13 3.68
N SER A 141 9.06 -19.33 4.10
CA SER A 141 8.78 -20.64 3.47
C SER A 141 7.32 -21.02 3.25
N ASN A 142 6.38 -20.39 3.94
CA ASN A 142 4.96 -20.62 3.70
C ASN A 142 4.51 -20.00 2.37
N TYR A 143 5.01 -18.82 2.03
CA TYR A 143 4.59 -18.03 0.86
C TYR A 143 5.42 -18.33 -0.40
N GLU A 144 6.63 -18.87 -0.24
CA GLU A 144 7.48 -19.38 -1.33
C GLU A 144 6.79 -20.43 -2.21
N GLN A 145 5.84 -21.20 -1.65
CA GLN A 145 5.08 -22.26 -2.33
C GLN A 145 3.57 -22.01 -2.30
N ALA A 146 3.16 -20.73 -2.38
CA ALA A 146 1.75 -20.32 -2.44
C ALA A 146 0.99 -21.02 -3.58
N GLY A 147 0.31 -22.13 -3.28
CA GLY A 147 -0.62 -22.88 -4.14
C GLY A 147 -0.05 -23.60 -5.37
N THR A 148 0.89 -23.01 -6.13
CA THR A 148 1.32 -23.55 -7.44
C THR A 148 2.73 -23.07 -7.87
N GLU A 149 3.34 -23.73 -8.85
CA GLU A 149 4.46 -23.15 -9.63
C GLU A 149 4.02 -21.90 -10.45
N GLN A 150 2.71 -21.76 -10.72
CA GLN A 150 2.13 -20.74 -11.59
C GLN A 150 1.95 -19.37 -10.91
N PHE A 151 1.92 -19.27 -9.57
CA PHE A 151 1.91 -18.02 -8.82
C PHE A 151 2.69 -18.21 -7.51
N GLN A 152 3.61 -17.31 -7.17
CA GLN A 152 4.48 -17.44 -5.98
C GLN A 152 4.99 -16.09 -5.48
N PHE A 153 5.33 -16.02 -4.19
CA PHE A 153 6.26 -15.03 -3.63
C PHE A 153 7.67 -15.64 -3.56
N ARG A 154 8.70 -14.85 -3.23
CA ARG A 154 10.09 -15.32 -3.15
C ARG A 154 10.82 -14.71 -1.97
N ASP A 155 11.78 -15.47 -1.45
CA ASP A 155 12.80 -15.00 -0.51
C ASP A 155 13.89 -14.21 -1.28
N ASP A 156 13.53 -12.99 -1.71
CA ASP A 156 14.39 -12.08 -2.50
C ASP A 156 14.42 -10.63 -1.97
N ASP A 157 14.33 -10.46 -0.65
CA ASP A 157 14.24 -9.19 0.09
C ASP A 157 13.07 -8.29 -0.38
N ASN A 158 12.08 -8.86 -1.08
CA ASN A 158 10.93 -8.12 -1.61
C ASN A 158 9.60 -8.87 -1.34
N PRO A 159 9.12 -8.96 -0.08
CA PRO A 159 7.91 -9.71 0.30
C PRO A 159 6.70 -9.43 -0.58
N TYR A 160 6.52 -8.19 -1.01
CA TYR A 160 5.37 -7.79 -1.82
C TYR A 160 5.44 -8.23 -3.30
N THR A 161 6.54 -8.85 -3.77
CA THR A 161 6.68 -9.29 -5.18
C THR A 161 6.00 -10.62 -5.41
N TRP A 162 4.97 -10.62 -6.26
CA TRP A 162 4.47 -11.86 -6.83
C TRP A 162 5.09 -12.12 -8.21
N PHE A 163 5.23 -13.39 -8.54
CA PHE A 163 5.67 -13.90 -9.84
C PHE A 163 4.61 -14.88 -10.36
N ASN A 164 4.20 -14.76 -11.64
CA ASN A 164 3.28 -15.67 -12.30
C ASN A 164 3.87 -16.19 -13.62
N THR A 165 4.14 -17.49 -13.71
CA THR A 165 4.77 -18.13 -14.88
C THR A 165 3.77 -19.01 -15.62
N GLY A 166 3.78 -18.96 -16.95
CA GLY A 166 2.84 -19.69 -17.81
C GLY A 166 1.65 -18.82 -18.20
N GLU A 167 0.42 -19.32 -18.06
CA GLU A 167 -0.79 -18.55 -18.40
C GLU A 167 -1.17 -17.53 -17.31
N PRO A 168 -1.85 -16.42 -17.67
CA PRO A 168 -2.30 -15.42 -16.70
C PRO A 168 -3.42 -15.96 -15.81
N VAL A 169 -3.18 -15.99 -14.50
CA VAL A 169 -4.21 -16.27 -13.48
C VAL A 169 -5.10 -15.05 -13.25
N THR A 170 -6.32 -15.26 -12.75
CA THR A 170 -7.15 -14.17 -12.21
C THR A 170 -6.62 -13.76 -10.84
N LEU A 171 -6.92 -12.52 -10.41
CA LEU A 171 -6.60 -12.09 -9.05
C LEU A 171 -7.33 -12.93 -8.00
N ALA A 172 -8.57 -13.38 -8.25
CA ALA A 172 -9.27 -14.31 -7.37
C ALA A 172 -8.51 -15.65 -7.22
N THR A 173 -7.99 -16.21 -8.32
CA THR A 173 -7.13 -17.39 -8.25
C THR A 173 -5.86 -17.10 -7.45
N ALA A 174 -5.17 -15.99 -7.73
CA ALA A 174 -3.94 -15.61 -7.05
C ALA A 174 -4.13 -15.44 -5.53
N LEU A 175 -5.17 -14.72 -5.08
CA LEU A 175 -5.45 -14.55 -3.65
C LEU A 175 -5.71 -15.89 -2.95
N ASN A 176 -6.43 -16.82 -3.60
CA ASN A 176 -6.67 -18.17 -3.08
C ASN A 176 -5.46 -19.13 -3.17
N THR A 177 -4.30 -18.67 -3.65
CA THR A 177 -3.04 -19.43 -3.49
C THR A 177 -2.27 -19.03 -2.23
N ILE A 178 -2.59 -17.89 -1.62
CA ILE A 178 -1.84 -17.31 -0.51
C ILE A 178 -2.21 -18.05 0.80
N PRO A 179 -1.24 -18.62 1.54
CA PRO A 179 -1.49 -19.19 2.86
C PRO A 179 -2.27 -18.24 3.77
N SER A 180 -3.19 -18.80 4.56
CA SER A 180 -4.09 -18.07 5.45
C SER A 180 -5.04 -17.07 4.77
N ILE A 181 -5.18 -17.06 3.44
CA ILE A 181 -6.14 -16.19 2.72
C ILE A 181 -7.07 -17.02 1.84
N GLU A 182 -8.38 -16.80 2.00
CA GLU A 182 -9.38 -17.24 1.02
C GLU A 182 -10.16 -16.02 0.50
N TYR A 183 -10.39 -15.95 -0.81
CA TYR A 183 -11.20 -14.91 -1.46
C TYR A 183 -12.41 -15.54 -2.14
N SER A 184 -13.60 -14.97 -1.93
CA SER A 184 -14.80 -15.31 -2.71
C SER A 184 -15.68 -14.08 -2.99
N GLN A 185 -16.65 -14.23 -3.89
CA GLN A 185 -17.55 -13.16 -4.31
C GLN A 185 -19.02 -13.53 -4.14
N GLU A 186 -19.72 -12.84 -3.23
CA GLU A 186 -21.18 -12.94 -3.05
C GLU A 186 -21.94 -12.17 -4.16
N SER A 187 -21.35 -11.09 -4.68
CA SER A 187 -21.86 -10.33 -5.83
C SER A 187 -20.78 -9.42 -6.42
N LYS A 188 -21.03 -8.73 -7.55
CA LYS A 188 -20.06 -7.83 -8.22
C LYS A 188 -19.38 -6.76 -7.34
N LYS A 189 -19.92 -6.46 -6.15
CA LYS A 189 -19.29 -5.63 -5.10
C LYS A 189 -19.29 -6.28 -3.71
N GLY A 190 -19.86 -7.47 -3.58
CA GLY A 190 -19.86 -8.26 -2.35
C GLY A 190 -18.61 -9.12 -2.30
N HIS A 191 -17.48 -8.55 -1.90
CA HIS A 191 -16.25 -9.29 -1.70
C HIS A 191 -16.27 -9.97 -0.33
N VAL A 192 -15.67 -11.15 -0.24
CA VAL A 192 -15.48 -11.89 1.00
C VAL A 192 -14.02 -12.30 1.09
N ILE A 193 -13.40 -11.99 2.22
CA ILE A 193 -12.02 -12.35 2.53
C ILE A 193 -12.02 -13.10 3.86
N GLN A 194 -11.52 -14.32 3.85
CA GLN A 194 -11.15 -15.03 5.06
C GLN A 194 -9.66 -14.86 5.29
N TYR A 195 -9.27 -14.56 6.53
CA TYR A 195 -7.88 -14.40 6.94
C TYR A 195 -7.64 -15.24 8.20
N ASP A 196 -6.72 -16.19 8.16
CA ASP A 196 -6.40 -17.09 9.28
C ASP A 196 -5.04 -16.74 9.92
N ALA A 197 -5.06 -15.74 10.80
CA ALA A 197 -3.91 -15.31 11.60
C ALA A 197 -4.18 -15.33 13.11
N GLY A 198 -5.07 -16.24 13.55
CA GLY A 198 -5.47 -16.39 14.94
C GLY A 198 -6.41 -15.29 15.47
N GLU A 199 -6.90 -15.48 16.69
CA GLU A 199 -8.14 -14.86 17.22
C GLU A 199 -8.15 -13.31 17.27
N LYS A 200 -6.99 -12.64 17.30
CA LYS A 200 -6.94 -11.17 17.40
C LYS A 200 -7.18 -10.44 16.07
N PHE A 201 -6.78 -11.04 14.95
CA PHE A 201 -6.78 -10.37 13.64
C PHE A 201 -7.27 -11.26 12.48
N GLY A 202 -7.56 -12.54 12.72
CA GLY A 202 -8.20 -13.43 11.76
C GLY A 202 -9.73 -13.36 11.81
N GLY A 203 -10.39 -13.74 10.72
CA GLY A 203 -11.85 -13.74 10.60
C GLY A 203 -12.33 -13.80 9.15
N THR A 204 -13.65 -13.77 8.95
CA THR A 204 -14.28 -13.73 7.62
C THR A 204 -14.96 -12.38 7.39
N TYR A 205 -14.24 -11.48 6.71
CA TYR A 205 -14.66 -10.14 6.34
C TYR A 205 -15.56 -10.15 5.11
N ARG A 206 -16.57 -9.27 5.07
CA ARG A 206 -17.53 -9.17 3.95
C ARG A 206 -17.91 -7.73 3.66
N SER A 207 -17.92 -7.31 2.39
CA SER A 207 -18.47 -6.00 1.98
C SER A 207 -19.99 -5.87 2.22
N SER A 208 -20.66 -6.97 2.55
CA SER A 208 -22.08 -7.04 2.91
C SER A 208 -22.34 -6.84 4.41
N THR A 209 -21.29 -6.86 5.26
CA THR A 209 -21.37 -6.54 6.69
C THR A 209 -21.33 -5.03 6.89
N GLY A 210 -22.28 -4.49 7.66
CA GLY A 210 -22.20 -3.09 8.10
C GLY A 210 -21.00 -2.88 9.02
N GLY A 211 -20.23 -1.81 8.81
CA GLY A 211 -18.95 -1.62 9.49
C GLY A 211 -17.83 -2.52 8.94
N THR A 212 -17.85 -2.80 7.65
CA THR A 212 -16.76 -3.48 6.94
C THR A 212 -16.62 -2.94 5.52
N GLU A 213 -15.44 -2.40 5.18
CA GLU A 213 -15.06 -2.04 3.82
C GLU A 213 -14.03 -3.05 3.28
N ILE A 214 -14.19 -3.44 2.02
CA ILE A 214 -13.19 -4.22 1.28
C ILE A 214 -12.96 -3.53 -0.07
N ILE A 215 -11.76 -3.01 -0.23
CA ILE A 215 -11.27 -2.35 -1.45
C ILE A 215 -10.32 -3.31 -2.16
N ILE A 216 -10.52 -3.54 -3.46
CA ILE A 216 -9.59 -4.31 -4.29
C ILE A 216 -9.33 -3.56 -5.60
N ARG A 217 -8.08 -3.14 -5.80
CA ARG A 217 -7.67 -2.24 -6.89
C ARG A 217 -6.45 -2.75 -7.64
N GLN A 218 -6.38 -2.49 -8.94
CA GLN A 218 -5.10 -2.33 -9.61
C GLN A 218 -4.80 -0.82 -9.63
N ARG A 219 -3.74 -0.43 -8.92
CA ARG A 219 -3.31 0.95 -8.72
C ARG A 219 -4.44 1.83 -8.17
N THR A 220 -5.17 2.50 -9.05
CA THR A 220 -6.21 3.49 -8.72
C THR A 220 -7.61 3.05 -9.12
N ALA A 221 -7.73 1.94 -9.86
CA ALA A 221 -8.98 1.46 -10.42
C ALA A 221 -9.46 0.22 -9.66
N ASP A 222 -10.72 0.24 -9.20
CA ASP A 222 -11.38 -0.93 -8.63
C ASP A 222 -11.40 -2.06 -9.69
N VAL A 223 -11.03 -3.27 -9.28
CA VAL A 223 -11.01 -4.46 -10.16
C VAL A 223 -11.92 -5.54 -9.59
N ASN A 224 -12.64 -6.26 -10.45
CA ASN A 224 -13.30 -7.50 -10.03
C ASN A 224 -12.28 -8.65 -10.04
N PRO A 225 -11.91 -9.25 -8.89
CA PRO A 225 -10.86 -10.27 -8.83
C PRO A 225 -11.16 -11.51 -9.67
N GLU A 226 -12.43 -11.89 -9.83
CA GLU A 226 -12.82 -13.07 -10.64
C GLU A 226 -12.61 -12.86 -12.14
N GLN A 227 -12.52 -11.60 -12.59
CA GLN A 227 -12.45 -11.22 -14.01
C GLN A 227 -11.12 -10.57 -14.38
N TYR A 228 -10.37 -10.08 -13.39
CA TYR A 228 -9.10 -9.40 -13.61
C TYR A 228 -7.96 -10.42 -13.70
N GLN A 229 -7.43 -10.64 -14.92
CA GLN A 229 -6.18 -11.37 -15.12
C GLN A 229 -4.96 -10.49 -14.81
N LEU A 230 -4.02 -11.05 -14.04
CA LEU A 230 -2.77 -10.38 -13.66
C LEU A 230 -1.84 -10.12 -14.86
N ARG A 231 -1.13 -9.00 -14.81
CA ARG A 231 -0.29 -8.47 -15.89
C ARG A 231 1.07 -8.06 -15.35
N ASN A 232 2.08 -8.15 -16.21
CA ASN A 232 3.44 -7.74 -15.85
C ASN A 232 3.47 -6.24 -15.52
N GLY A 233 3.96 -5.90 -14.32
CA GLY A 233 3.99 -4.55 -13.78
C GLY A 233 2.70 -4.09 -13.09
N ASP A 234 1.74 -4.97 -12.77
CA ASP A 234 0.62 -4.56 -11.90
C ASP A 234 1.11 -4.26 -10.47
N LEU A 235 0.42 -3.29 -9.85
CA LEU A 235 0.43 -3.07 -8.42
C LEU A 235 -1.01 -3.29 -7.97
N ILE A 236 -1.25 -4.41 -7.30
CA ILE A 236 -2.55 -4.75 -6.72
C ILE A 236 -2.55 -4.27 -5.27
N TRP A 237 -3.67 -3.68 -4.84
CA TRP A 237 -3.94 -3.37 -3.45
C TRP A 237 -5.24 -4.05 -3.02
N VAL A 238 -5.19 -4.81 -1.93
CA VAL A 238 -6.33 -5.31 -1.19
C VAL A 238 -6.30 -4.63 0.18
N TYR A 239 -7.37 -3.93 0.53
CA TYR A 239 -7.52 -3.27 1.84
C TYR A 239 -8.84 -3.70 2.45
N VAL A 240 -8.76 -4.29 3.63
CA VAL A 240 -9.90 -4.67 4.47
C VAL A 240 -9.87 -3.79 5.71
N HIS A 241 -11.01 -3.20 6.06
CA HIS A 241 -11.16 -2.35 7.24
C HIS A 241 -12.52 -2.62 7.89
N THR A 242 -12.60 -2.55 9.21
CA THR A 242 -13.85 -2.75 9.96
C THR A 242 -13.97 -1.78 11.14
N ASP A 243 -15.15 -1.72 11.75
CA ASP A 243 -15.40 -1.07 13.06
C ASP A 243 -14.61 -1.73 14.22
N GLN A 244 -13.75 -2.72 13.93
CA GLN A 244 -12.79 -3.36 14.84
C GLN A 244 -11.35 -3.20 14.34
N ALA A 245 -11.12 -2.29 13.38
CA ALA A 245 -9.80 -1.72 13.19
C ALA A 245 -9.45 -0.86 14.42
N PRO A 246 -8.17 -0.79 14.80
CA PRO A 246 -7.75 0.17 15.81
C PRO A 246 -7.96 1.60 15.30
N ASP A 247 -8.26 2.53 16.21
CA ASP A 247 -8.41 3.95 15.89
C ASP A 247 -7.03 4.59 15.66
N ASN A 248 -6.80 5.19 14.47
CA ASN A 248 -5.64 6.05 14.24
C ASN A 248 -5.64 7.22 15.25
N GLU A 249 -4.68 7.27 16.18
CA GLU A 249 -4.71 8.24 17.30
C GLU A 249 -4.66 9.72 16.85
N HIS A 250 -5.44 10.55 17.57
CA HIS A 250 -5.86 11.92 17.21
C HIS A 250 -4.80 13.02 17.34
#